data_AF-A0A6N9THA6-F1
#
_entry.id   AF-A0A6N9THA6-F1
#
_cell.length_a   1.000
_cell.length_b   1.000
_cell.length_c   1.000
_cell.angle_alpha   90.00
_cell.angle_beta   90.00
_cell.angle_gamma   90.00
#
_symmetry.space_group_name_H-M   'P 1'
#
loop_
_entity.id
_entity.type
_entity.pdbx_description
1 polymer ?
#
loop_
_entity_poly.entity_id
_entity_poly.type
_entity_poly.pdbx_seq_one_letter_code
_entity_poly.pdbx_strand_id
1 'polypeptide(L)' 'MKIQLAGNCVSLFNKSDNALDIHAPRKALAHNLFVKAKKVFPHAMVIEVDC' A
#
# COMPACT_ATOMS: atom_id res chain seq x y z
N MET A 1 -6.06 9.28 4.72
CA MET A 1 -5.86 8.19 3.74
C MET A 1 -4.45 7.69 3.93
N LYS A 2 -4.24 6.37 3.98
CA LYS A 2 -2.95 5.75 4.28
C LYS A 2 -2.67 4.63 3.27
N ILE A 3 -1.41 4.47 2.89
CA ILE A 3 -0.93 3.38 2.05
C ILE A 3 0.05 2.57 2.91
N GLN A 4 -0.15 1.26 2.98
CA GLN A 4 0.75 0.36 3.68
C GLN A 4 1.31 -0.68 2.71
N LEU A 5 2.60 -0.96 2.81
CA LEU A 5 3.24 -2.14 2.20
C LEU A 5 3.70 -3.07 3.33
N ALA A 6 3.23 -4.32 3.30
CA ALA A 6 3.65 -5.37 4.22
C ALA A 6 3.92 -6.66 3.42
N GLY A 7 5.20 -6.97 3.20
CA GLY A 7 5.63 -8.08 2.37
C GLY A 7 5.06 -8.03 0.93
N ASN A 8 4.12 -8.92 0.65
CA ASN A 8 3.47 -9.07 -0.66
C ASN A 8 2.12 -8.33 -0.76
N CYS A 9 1.71 -7.60 0.27
CA CYS A 9 0.40 -6.95 0.33
C CYS A 9 0.52 -5.43 0.33
N VAL A 10 -0.33 -4.76 -0.44
CA VAL A 10 -0.53 -3.31 -0.40
C VAL A 10 -1.93 -3.01 0.12
N SER A 11 -2.02 -2.26 1.21
CA SER A 11 -3.31 -1.87 1.81
C SER A 11 -3.54 -0.38 1.61
N LEU A 12 -4.72 -0.01 1.10
CA LEU A 12 -5.17 1.37 0.94
C LEU A 12 -6.28 1.66 1.95
N PHE A 13 -6.02 2.56 2.89
CA PHE A 13 -6.97 2.93 3.93
C PHE A 13 -7.63 4.27 3.60
N ASN A 14 -8.97 4.31 3.69
CA ASN A 14 -9.72 5.55 3.53
C ASN A 14 -9.69 6.41 4.83
N LYS A 15 -10.56 7.43 4.94
CA LYS A 15 -10.63 8.29 6.14
C LYS A 15 -11.36 7.65 7.33
N SER A 16 -12.10 6.57 7.09
CA SER A 16 -12.82 5.79 8.10
C SER A 16 -12.04 4.55 8.53
N ASP A 17 -10.74 4.48 8.20
CA ASP A 17 -9.84 3.34 8.43
C ASP A 17 -10.27 2.00 7.79
N ASN A 18 -11.20 2.03 6.83
CA ASN A 18 -11.48 0.85 6.01
C ASN A 18 -10.32 0.60 5.05
N ALA A 19 -9.84 -0.63 5.01
CA ALA A 19 -8.77 -1.07 4.13
C ALA A 19 -9.30 -1.76 2.88
N LEU A 20 -8.67 -1.45 1.73
CA LEU A 20 -8.67 -2.30 0.56
C LEU A 20 -7.29 -2.96 0.45
N ASP A 21 -7.26 -4.28 0.60
CA ASP A 21 -6.03 -5.06 0.53
C ASP A 21 -5.82 -5.64 -0.87
N ILE A 22 -4.62 -5.47 -1.39
CA ILE A 22 -4.18 -6.00 -2.67
C ILE A 22 -2.99 -6.92 -2.43
N HIS A 23 -3.25 -8.22 -2.40
CA HIS A 23 -2.20 -9.24 -2.34
C HIS A 23 -1.62 -9.46 -3.73
N ALA A 24 -0.31 -9.26 -3.87
CA ALA A 24 0.41 -9.59 -5.10
C ALA A 24 1.17 -10.91 -4.94
N PRO A 25 1.27 -11.73 -5.98
CA PRO A 25 1.96 -13.02 -5.91
C PRO A 25 3.48 -12.91 -5.70
N ARG A 26 4.08 -11.72 -5.85
CA ARG A 26 5.53 -11.48 -5.68
C ARG A 26 5.79 -10.13 -5.01
N LYS A 27 6.81 -10.05 -4.15
CA LYS A 27 7.26 -8.82 -3.45
C LYS A 27 7.50 -7.66 -4.44
N ALA A 28 8.14 -7.93 -5.57
CA ALA A 28 8.42 -6.92 -6.59
C ALA A 28 7.15 -6.31 -7.20
N LEU A 29 6.08 -7.10 -7.36
CA LEU A 29 4.80 -6.60 -7.88
C LEU A 29 4.08 -5.75 -6.84
N ALA A 30 4.08 -6.19 -5.57
CA ALA A 30 3.56 -5.39 -4.45
C ALA A 30 4.28 -4.03 -4.36
N HIS A 31 5.61 -4.05 -4.45
CA HIS A 31 6.41 -2.82 -4.42
C HIS A 31 6.09 -1.88 -5.59
N ASN A 32 5.94 -2.41 -6.82
CA ASN A 32 5.54 -1.60 -7.99
C ASN A 32 4.15 -0.99 -7.81
N LEU A 33 3.19 -1.73 -7.27
CA LEU A 33 1.84 -1.23 -6.96
C LEU A 33 1.89 -0.14 -5.89
N PHE A 34 2.69 -0.35 -4.84
CA PHE A 34 2.89 0.61 -3.77
C PHE A 34 3.51 1.93 -4.28
N VAL A 35 4.55 1.86 -5.12
CA VAL A 35 5.14 3.04 -5.76
C VAL A 35 4.12 3.79 -6.63
N LYS A 36 3.28 3.07 -7.38
CA LYS A 36 2.17 3.69 -8.14
C LYS A 36 1.15 4.34 -7.22
N ALA A 37 0.75 3.68 -6.14
CA ALA A 37 -0.20 4.22 -5.17
C ALA A 37 0.31 5.53 -4.55
N LYS A 38 1.60 5.60 -4.18
CA LYS A 38 2.24 6.84 -3.67
C LYS A 38 2.14 8.01 -4.66
N LYS A 39 2.24 7.74 -5.96
CA LYS A 39 2.09 8.77 -7.01
C LYS A 39 0.63 9.23 -7.17
N VAL A 40 -0.32 8.31 -7.07
CA VAL A 40 -1.76 8.61 -7.18
C VAL A 40 -2.28 9.36 -5.95
N PHE A 41 -1.77 9.03 -4.76
CA PHE A 41 -2.15 9.66 -3.50
C PHE A 41 -0.95 10.34 -2.84
N PRO A 42 -0.48 11.49 -3.38
CA PRO A 42 0.76 12.14 -2.95
C PRO A 42 0.73 12.65 -1.49
N HIS A 43 -0.46 12.82 -0.92
CA HIS A 43 -0.65 13.25 0.47
C HIS A 43 -1.07 12.11 1.41
N ALA A 44 -1.07 10.87 0.95
CA ALA A 44 -1.35 9.73 1.83
C ALA A 44 -0.19 9.52 2.80
N MET A 45 -0.52 9.16 4.04
CA MET A 45 0.48 8.65 4.97
C MET A 45 1.00 7.31 4.44
N VAL A 46 2.31 7.12 4.44
CA VAL A 46 2.95 5.92 3.90
C VAL A 46 3.58 5.14 5.04
N ILE A 47 3.27 3.84 5.13
CA ILE A 47 3.85 2.92 6.11
C ILE A 47 4.44 1.73 5.36
N GLU A 48 5.71 1.43 5.64
CA GLU A 48 6.38 0.22 5.16
C GLU A 48 6.67 -0.63 6.39
N VAL A 49 6.11 -1.84 6.43
CA VAL A 49 6.34 -2.80 7.51
C VAL A 49 7.34 -3.80 6.99
N ASP A 50 8.53 -3.82 7.59
CA ASP A 50 9.55 -4.82 7.30
C ASP A 50 9.08 -6.16 7.91
N CYS A 51 8.94 -7.18 7.06
CA CYS A 51 8.46 -8.52 7.42
C CYS A 51 9.42 -9.59 6.92
#